data_AF-A0A643CNG0-F1
#
_entry.id   AF-A0A643CNG0-F1
#
_cell.length_a   1.000
_cell.length_b   1.000
_cell.length_c   1.000
_cell.angle_alpha   90.00
_cell.angle_beta   90.00
_cell.angle_gamma   90.00
#
_symmetry.space_group_name_H-M   'P 1'
#
loop_
_entity.id
_entity.type
_entity.pdbx_description
1 polymer ?
#
loop_
_entity_poly.entity_id
_entity_poly.type
_entity_poly.pdbx_seq_one_letter_code
_entity_poly.pdbx_strand_id
1 'polypeptide(L)'
;MSAGPQNHSRTAVTAQRSQSQHARNQGTGSNEAKKNQVNQKDFALSNEEIDHVIRCMEQEYGSQMSDRMRQTMKKEISSAVPELTKVLVPIVASAAQNGGRPAGSHEDLIKTFMQIMLPHMRRIMNAATEY
;
A
#
# COMPACT_ATOMS: atom_id res chain seq x y z
N MET A 1 -22.24 -22.50 59.85
CA MET A 1 -22.94 -21.76 60.92
C MET A 1 -22.07 -20.56 61.23
N SER A 2 -22.24 -19.44 60.52
CA SER A 2 -23.07 -18.27 60.88
C SER A 2 -22.62 -17.57 62.16
N ALA A 3 -21.99 -16.39 62.01
CA ALA A 3 -22.39 -15.12 62.63
C ALA A 3 -21.19 -14.13 62.69
N GLY A 4 -21.27 -13.01 61.95
CA GLY A 4 -20.82 -11.71 62.49
C GLY A 4 -21.90 -11.15 63.43
N PRO A 5 -21.91 -9.87 63.84
CA PRO A 5 -21.04 -8.73 63.47
C PRO A 5 -20.56 -7.91 64.70
N GLN A 6 -19.77 -6.83 64.52
CA GLN A 6 -20.12 -5.48 65.05
C GLN A 6 -19.11 -4.39 64.66
N ASN A 7 -19.70 -3.24 64.40
CA ASN A 7 -19.18 -2.02 63.80
C ASN A 7 -19.01 -0.99 64.92
N HIS A 8 -17.87 -0.30 64.98
CA HIS A 8 -17.72 0.92 65.77
C HIS A 8 -17.13 2.03 64.89
N SER A 9 -17.98 3.01 64.60
CA SER A 9 -17.67 4.24 63.89
C SER A 9 -16.88 5.20 64.77
N ARG A 10 -15.89 5.89 64.22
CA ARG A 10 -15.43 7.18 64.73
C ARG A 10 -15.13 8.14 63.59
N THR A 11 -15.90 9.21 63.58
CA THR A 11 -15.93 10.34 62.66
C THR A 11 -14.92 11.42 63.07
N ALA A 12 -14.29 12.08 62.09
CA ALA A 12 -13.88 13.52 62.05
C ALA A 12 -12.69 13.69 61.07
N VAL A 13 -12.49 14.74 60.25
CA VAL A 13 -13.20 15.97 59.85
C VAL A 13 -12.55 16.37 58.50
N THR A 14 -13.39 16.58 57.50
CA THR A 14 -13.44 17.68 56.51
C THR A 14 -12.16 18.52 56.22
N ALA A 15 -11.72 18.50 54.95
CA ALA A 15 -11.17 19.67 54.27
C ALA A 15 -11.86 19.84 52.91
N GLN A 16 -12.80 20.79 52.86
CA GLN A 16 -13.44 21.33 51.67
C GLN A 16 -12.43 22.15 50.84
N ARG A 17 -12.35 21.88 49.53
CA ARG A 17 -12.98 22.63 48.43
C ARG A 17 -12.23 23.90 47.99
N SER A 18 -11.81 23.89 46.73
CA SER A 18 -11.93 25.04 45.82
C SER A 18 -12.10 24.54 44.38
N GLN A 19 -13.32 24.68 43.87
CA GLN A 19 -13.64 24.75 42.44
C GLN A 19 -13.07 26.08 41.91
N SER A 20 -12.74 26.26 40.63
CA SER A 20 -13.66 26.64 39.54
C SER A 20 -12.81 26.73 38.24
N GLN A 21 -13.19 26.04 37.15
CA GLN A 21 -13.90 26.56 35.96
C GLN A 21 -13.05 27.22 34.86
N HIS A 22 -13.41 26.83 33.63
CA HIS A 22 -13.25 27.50 32.33
C HIS A 22 -11.87 27.39 31.64
N ALA A 23 -11.77 26.51 30.64
CA ALA A 23 -12.16 26.75 29.23
C ALA A 23 -11.16 27.64 28.48
N ARG A 24 -10.31 27.03 27.64
CA ARG A 24 -10.00 27.61 26.33
C ARG A 24 -9.50 26.57 25.34
N ASN A 25 -10.34 26.40 24.34
CA ASN A 25 -10.13 25.92 22.99
C ASN A 25 -8.73 26.13 22.37
N GLN A 26 -8.46 25.23 21.42
CA GLN A 26 -7.66 25.40 20.20
C GLN A 26 -6.14 25.28 20.30
N GLY A 27 -5.69 24.06 19.99
CA GLY A 27 -4.44 23.79 19.32
C GLY A 27 -4.63 22.52 18.51
N THR A 28 -5.40 22.61 17.42
CA THR A 28 -5.33 21.67 16.29
C THR A 28 -3.89 21.70 15.79
N GLY A 29 -3.03 20.90 16.43
CA GLY A 29 -1.76 20.47 15.90
C GLY A 29 -2.09 19.58 14.72
N SER A 30 -2.30 20.24 13.58
CA SER A 30 -2.30 19.65 12.26
C SER A 30 -0.98 18.90 12.15
N ASN A 31 -0.98 17.61 12.50
CA ASN A 31 -0.02 16.69 11.95
C ASN A 31 -0.33 16.70 10.46
N GLU A 32 0.36 17.57 9.74
CA GLU A 32 0.64 17.42 8.34
C GLU A 32 1.25 16.03 8.18
N ALA A 33 0.37 15.03 8.08
CA ALA A 33 0.65 13.85 7.31
C ALA A 33 1.06 14.40 5.96
N LYS A 34 2.36 14.55 5.76
CA LYS A 34 2.97 14.83 4.47
C LYS A 34 2.29 13.85 3.54
N LYS A 35 1.33 14.35 2.76
CA LYS A 35 0.90 13.68 1.55
C LYS A 35 2.17 13.67 0.73
N ASN A 36 2.95 12.59 0.85
CA ASN A 36 3.84 12.16 -0.20
C ASN A 36 2.91 11.91 -1.39
N GLN A 37 2.58 12.99 -2.09
CA GLN A 37 2.15 12.91 -3.47
C GLN A 37 3.36 12.32 -4.18
N VAL A 38 3.41 10.99 -4.23
CA VAL A 38 4.34 10.31 -5.11
C VAL A 38 3.97 10.80 -6.49
N ASN A 39 4.86 11.60 -7.08
CA ASN A 39 4.61 12.21 -8.36
C ASN A 39 4.43 11.05 -9.34
N GLN A 40 3.38 11.06 -10.18
CA GLN A 40 3.15 9.96 -11.13
C GLN A 40 4.32 9.71 -12.11
N LYS A 41 5.32 10.61 -12.13
CA LYS A 41 6.59 10.46 -12.85
C LYS A 41 7.62 9.54 -12.18
N ASP A 42 7.47 9.17 -10.90
CA ASP A 42 8.51 8.46 -10.15
C ASP A 42 8.63 6.95 -10.47
N PHE A 43 7.72 6.39 -11.28
CA PHE A 43 7.67 4.94 -11.52
C PHE A 43 7.73 4.54 -12.99
N ALA A 44 7.96 5.49 -13.90
CA ALA A 44 8.22 5.18 -15.29
C ALA A 44 9.67 4.69 -15.43
N LEU A 45 9.84 3.50 -16.00
CA LEU A 45 11.17 3.01 -16.36
C LEU A 45 11.71 3.78 -17.56
N SER A 46 13.01 4.02 -17.57
CA SER A 46 13.72 4.53 -18.74
C SER A 46 13.72 3.49 -19.87
N ASN A 47 13.93 3.95 -21.10
CA ASN A 47 14.02 3.05 -22.24
C ASN A 47 15.16 2.03 -22.07
N GLU A 48 16.28 2.44 -21.49
CA GLU A 48 17.45 1.61 -21.22
C GLU A 48 17.16 0.55 -20.16
N GLU A 49 16.41 0.91 -19.11
CA GLU A 49 15.95 -0.03 -18.08
C GLU A 49 15.02 -1.09 -18.68
N ILE A 50 14.08 -0.66 -19.54
CA ILE A 50 13.18 -1.59 -20.23
C ILE A 50 13.95 -2.51 -21.18
N ASP A 51 14.90 -1.98 -21.93
CA ASP A 51 15.74 -2.79 -22.82
C ASP A 51 16.63 -3.77 -22.04
N HIS A 52 17.06 -3.41 -20.83
CA HIS A 52 17.74 -4.32 -19.92
C HIS A 52 16.82 -5.46 -19.44
N VAL A 53 15.60 -5.15 -19.02
CA VAL A 53 14.59 -6.16 -18.63
C VAL A 53 14.34 -7.14 -19.78
N ILE A 54 14.15 -6.64 -21.00
CA ILE A 54 13.93 -7.50 -22.17
C ILE A 54 15.13 -8.43 -22.41
N ARG A 55 16.37 -7.93 -22.29
CA ARG A 55 17.58 -8.77 -22.41
C ARG A 55 17.64 -9.85 -21.33
N CYS A 56 17.28 -9.55 -20.08
CA CYS A 56 17.19 -10.57 -19.04
C CYS A 56 16.17 -11.65 -19.41
N MET A 57 15.02 -11.27 -19.97
CA MET A 57 14.00 -12.24 -20.41
C MET A 57 14.49 -13.12 -21.56
N GLU A 58 15.20 -12.55 -22.53
CA GLU A 58 15.83 -13.31 -23.63
C GLU A 58 16.88 -14.31 -23.10
N GLN A 59 17.65 -13.91 -22.08
CA GLN A 59 18.63 -14.79 -21.42
C GLN A 59 17.96 -15.95 -20.69
N GLU A 60 16.95 -15.67 -19.86
CA GLU A 60 16.21 -16.69 -19.11
C GLU A 60 15.46 -17.66 -20.05
N TYR A 61 14.92 -17.14 -21.15
CA TYR A 61 14.22 -17.95 -22.14
C TYR A 61 15.17 -18.70 -23.09
N GLY A 62 16.46 -18.33 -23.14
CA GLY A 62 17.47 -18.96 -23.97
C GLY A 62 17.38 -18.65 -25.47
N SER A 63 16.57 -17.67 -25.88
CA SER A 63 16.47 -17.24 -27.26
C SER A 63 16.15 -15.76 -27.39
N GLN A 64 16.57 -15.16 -28.51
CA GLN A 64 16.26 -13.77 -28.81
C GLN A 64 14.81 -13.62 -29.26
N MET A 65 14.17 -12.55 -28.79
CA MET A 65 12.85 -12.16 -29.25
C MET A 65 12.95 -11.56 -30.65
N SER A 66 11.92 -11.78 -31.47
CA SER A 66 11.82 -11.04 -32.75
C SER A 66 11.70 -9.54 -32.50
N ASP A 67 12.07 -8.70 -33.48
CA ASP A 67 11.96 -7.24 -33.37
C ASP A 67 10.53 -6.79 -33.00
N ARG A 68 9.53 -7.44 -33.60
CA ARG A 68 8.12 -7.22 -33.29
C ARG A 68 7.79 -7.54 -31.84
N MET A 69 8.29 -8.68 -31.34
CA MET A 69 8.09 -9.08 -29.96
C MET A 69 8.80 -8.11 -29.01
N ARG A 70 10.04 -7.72 -29.27
CA ARG A 70 10.76 -6.71 -28.48
C ARG A 70 10.01 -5.38 -28.42
N GLN A 71 9.52 -4.88 -29.55
CA GLN A 71 8.75 -3.64 -29.59
C GLN A 71 7.46 -3.74 -28.78
N THR A 72 6.74 -4.85 -28.92
CA THR A 72 5.53 -5.12 -28.14
C THR A 72 5.87 -5.16 -26.65
N MET A 73 6.92 -5.88 -26.28
CA MET A 73 7.35 -6.01 -24.90
C MET A 73 7.73 -4.67 -24.28
N LYS A 74 8.46 -3.84 -25.03
CA LYS A 74 8.84 -2.49 -24.60
C LYS A 74 7.60 -1.64 -24.29
N LYS A 75 6.60 -1.69 -25.17
CA LYS A 75 5.33 -0.97 -25.00
C LYS A 75 4.53 -1.49 -23.80
N GLU A 76 4.43 -2.80 -23.65
CA GLU A 76 3.66 -3.41 -22.56
C GLU A 76 4.32 -3.19 -21.21
N ILE A 77 5.65 -3.31 -21.08
CA ILE A 77 6.38 -2.99 -19.84
C ILE A 77 6.20 -1.51 -19.47
N SER A 78 6.35 -0.60 -20.44
CA SER A 78 6.21 0.86 -20.23
C SER A 78 4.83 1.26 -19.70
N SER A 79 3.79 0.47 -20.02
CA SER A 79 2.41 0.76 -19.63
C SER A 79 1.98 -0.02 -18.38
N ALA A 80 2.38 -1.28 -18.25
CA ALA A 80 2.00 -2.13 -17.13
C ALA A 80 2.67 -1.69 -15.81
N VAL A 81 3.97 -1.35 -15.84
CA VAL A 81 4.73 -1.05 -14.62
C VAL A 81 4.14 0.15 -13.85
N PRO A 82 3.80 1.29 -14.49
CA PRO A 82 3.13 2.39 -13.80
C PRO A 82 1.75 2.00 -13.23
N GLU A 83 0.97 1.17 -13.93
CA GLU A 83 -0.35 0.74 -13.47
C GLU A 83 -0.26 -0.18 -12.26
N LEU A 84 0.64 -1.17 -12.30
CA LEU A 84 0.93 -2.04 -11.17
C LEU A 84 1.39 -1.24 -9.96
N THR A 85 2.26 -0.27 -10.17
CA THR A 85 2.82 0.53 -9.07
C THR A 85 1.75 1.38 -8.38
N LYS A 86 0.79 1.93 -9.13
CA LYS A 86 -0.37 2.66 -8.56
C LYS A 86 -1.18 1.82 -7.59
N VAL A 87 -1.25 0.51 -7.80
CA VAL A 87 -1.97 -0.42 -6.93
C VAL A 87 -1.09 -0.90 -5.78
N LEU A 88 0.16 -1.27 -6.07
CA LEU A 88 1.07 -1.85 -5.08
C LEU A 88 1.56 -0.84 -4.04
N VAL A 89 1.78 0.42 -4.39
CA VAL A 89 2.28 1.44 -3.44
C VAL A 89 1.32 1.67 -2.27
N PRO A 90 0.00 1.90 -2.47
CA PRO A 90 -0.95 2.01 -1.37
C PRO A 90 -1.01 0.75 -0.49
N ILE A 91 -0.88 -0.44 -1.10
CA ILE A 91 -0.89 -1.72 -0.39
C ILE A 91 0.32 -1.80 0.54
N VAL A 92 1.52 -1.53 0.03
CA VAL A 92 2.75 -1.55 0.83
C VAL A 92 2.70 -0.49 1.93
N ALA A 93 2.23 0.72 1.63
CA ALA A 93 2.05 1.78 2.62
C ALA A 93 1.07 1.36 3.73
N SER A 94 -0.04 0.71 3.37
CA SER A 94 -1.02 0.21 4.34
C SER A 94 -0.44 -0.93 5.20
N ALA A 95 0.36 -1.82 4.61
CA ALA A 95 0.99 -2.93 5.34
C ALA A 95 2.01 -2.42 6.35
N ALA A 96 2.82 -1.42 5.97
CA ALA A 96 3.77 -0.77 6.86
C ALA A 96 3.10 -0.13 8.09
N GLN A 97 1.87 0.39 7.92
CA GLN A 97 1.10 1.00 9.01
C GLN A 97 0.37 -0.02 9.88
N ASN A 98 0.14 -1.24 9.38
CA ASN A 98 -0.68 -2.28 10.02
C ASN A 98 0.14 -3.52 10.45
N GLY A 99 1.39 -3.31 10.89
CA GLY A 99 2.23 -4.40 11.42
C GLY A 99 2.57 -5.50 10.40
N GLY A 100 2.64 -5.15 9.11
CA GLY A 100 2.96 -6.06 8.02
C GLY A 100 1.76 -6.63 7.27
N ARG A 101 0.51 -6.32 7.69
CA ARG A 101 -0.70 -6.80 7.01
C ARG A 101 -1.32 -5.70 6.15
N PRO A 102 -1.44 -5.86 4.82
CA PRO A 102 -2.08 -4.86 3.98
C PRO A 102 -3.56 -4.66 4.34
N ALA A 103 -4.07 -3.45 4.11
CA ALA A 103 -5.49 -3.15 4.25
C ALA A 103 -6.28 -3.77 3.09
N GLY A 104 -7.40 -4.43 3.41
CA GLY A 104 -8.27 -5.11 2.44
C GLY A 104 -8.11 -6.63 2.41
N SER A 105 -8.92 -7.29 1.59
CA SER A 105 -8.82 -8.73 1.39
C SER A 105 -7.68 -9.04 0.41
N HIS A 106 -6.91 -10.10 0.70
CA HIS A 106 -5.85 -10.55 -0.21
C HIS A 106 -6.40 -10.91 -1.60
N GLU A 107 -7.63 -11.41 -1.65
CA GLU A 107 -8.35 -11.76 -2.87
C GLU A 107 -8.59 -10.55 -3.77
N ASP A 108 -9.00 -9.40 -3.21
CA ASP A 108 -9.26 -8.18 -3.99
C ASP A 108 -7.96 -7.60 -4.57
N LEU A 109 -6.84 -7.75 -3.86
CA LEU A 109 -5.53 -7.36 -4.36
C LEU A 109 -5.12 -8.21 -5.56
N ILE A 110 -5.30 -9.54 -5.46
CA ILE A 110 -5.03 -10.47 -6.56
C ILE A 110 -5.93 -10.14 -7.76
N LYS A 111 -7.22 -9.91 -7.54
CA LYS A 111 -8.16 -9.55 -8.61
C LYS A 111 -7.72 -8.27 -9.32
N THR A 112 -7.34 -7.24 -8.57
CA THR A 112 -6.88 -5.97 -9.14
C THR A 112 -5.60 -6.15 -9.95
N PHE A 113 -4.63 -6.90 -9.41
CA PHE A 113 -3.40 -7.23 -10.13
C PHE A 113 -3.68 -7.95 -11.46
N MET A 114 -4.55 -8.97 -11.41
CA MET A 114 -4.93 -9.75 -12.60
C MET A 114 -5.67 -8.89 -13.62
N GLN A 115 -6.56 -8.00 -13.20
CA GLN A 115 -7.27 -7.07 -14.09
C GLN A 115 -6.31 -6.17 -14.86
N ILE A 116 -5.22 -5.71 -14.23
CA ILE A 116 -4.17 -4.94 -14.89
C ILE A 116 -3.39 -5.84 -15.84
N MET A 117 -2.89 -7.00 -15.37
CA MET A 117 -1.97 -7.83 -16.14
C MET A 117 -2.60 -8.55 -17.33
N LEU A 118 -3.86 -8.99 -17.24
CA LEU A 118 -4.51 -9.81 -18.26
C LEU A 118 -4.52 -9.16 -19.67
N PRO A 119 -4.87 -7.88 -19.84
CA PRO A 119 -4.76 -7.19 -21.12
C PRO A 119 -3.33 -7.17 -21.68
N HIS A 120 -2.32 -6.91 -20.83
CA HIS A 120 -0.92 -6.87 -21.25
C HIS A 120 -0.44 -8.25 -21.73
N MET A 121 -0.74 -9.30 -20.95
CA MET A 121 -0.40 -10.68 -21.31
C MET A 121 -1.06 -11.09 -22.63
N ARG A 122 -2.32 -10.71 -22.86
CA ARG A 122 -3.01 -10.99 -24.13
C ARG A 122 -2.29 -10.33 -25.32
N ARG A 123 -1.85 -9.08 -25.19
CA ARG A 123 -1.13 -8.37 -26.27
C ARG A 123 0.24 -9.00 -26.55
N ILE A 124 0.95 -9.41 -25.50
CA ILE A 124 2.23 -10.14 -25.63
C ILE A 124 2.01 -11.48 -26.36
N MET A 125 1.01 -12.27 -25.94
CA MET A 125 0.70 -13.56 -26.57
C MET A 125 0.35 -13.41 -28.05
N ASN A 126 -0.45 -12.41 -28.41
CA ASN A 126 -0.82 -12.17 -29.81
C ASN A 126 0.40 -11.76 -30.68
N ALA A 127 1.37 -11.05 -30.10
CA ALA A 127 2.61 -10.74 -30.81
C ALA A 127 3.50 -11.98 -31.02
N ALA A 128 3.27 -13.05 -30.26
CA ALA A 128 4.03 -14.32 -30.39
C ALA A 128 3.45 -15.25 -31.45
N THR A 129 2.15 -15.14 -31.77
CA THR A 129 1.43 -16.11 -32.60
C THR A 129 1.22 -15.69 -34.06
N GLU A 130 1.38 -14.41 -34.38
CA GLU A 130 1.28 -13.92 -35.75
C GLU A 130 2.62 -14.10 -36.49
N TYR A 131 2.78 -15.28 -37.09
CA TYR A 131 3.81 -15.64 -38.08
C TYR A 131 3.19 -15.77 -39.47
#